data_AF-A0A2A2S1T3-F1
#
_entry.id   AF-A0A2A2S1T3-F1
#
_cell.length_a   1.000
_cell.length_b   1.000
_cell.length_c   1.000
_cell.angle_alpha   90.00
_cell.angle_beta   90.00
_cell.angle_gamma   90.00
#
_symmetry.space_group_name_H-M   'P 1'
#
loop_
_entity.id
_entity.type
_entity.pdbx_description
1 polymer ?
#
loop_
_entity_poly.entity_id
_entity_poly.type
_entity_poly.pdbx_seq_one_letter_code
_entity_poly.pdbx_strand_id
1 'polypeptide(L)' 'MAEVTISNKDWPRVKIKLQRKYNHLTDQELQYNEGQEGALIEKLAELVNRDRNYVVFTLKKALVNIDNNRL' A
#
# COMPACT_ATOMS: atom_id res chain seq x y z
N MET A 1 -11.86 -2.90 -13.58
CA MET A 1 -10.38 -2.89 -13.73
C MET A 1 -9.80 -2.60 -12.36
N ALA A 2 -8.77 -3.33 -11.93
CA ALA A 2 -8.12 -3.02 -10.66
C ALA A 2 -7.46 -1.64 -10.76
N GLU A 3 -7.70 -0.77 -9.78
CA GLU A 3 -7.16 0.61 -9.79
C GLU A 3 -5.63 0.63 -9.62
N VAL A 4 -5.08 -0.43 -9.01
CA VAL A 4 -3.66 -0.76 -8.85
C VAL A 4 -3.56 -2.30 -8.77
N THR A 5 -2.44 -2.86 -9.20
CA THR A 5 -2.15 -4.31 -9.08
C THR A 5 -0.85 -4.45 -8.28
N ILE A 6 -0.87 -5.25 -7.22
CA ILE A 6 0.30 -5.45 -6.35
C ILE A 6 0.56 -6.95 -6.26
N SER A 7 1.69 -7.40 -6.79
CA SER A 7 2.06 -8.81 -6.67
C SER A 7 2.48 -9.15 -5.23
N ASN A 8 2.30 -10.41 -4.83
CA ASN A 8 2.81 -10.89 -3.54
C ASN A 8 4.34 -10.76 -3.41
N LYS A 9 5.06 -10.74 -4.53
CA LYS A 9 6.51 -10.52 -4.57
C LYS A 9 6.89 -9.08 -4.22
N ASP A 10 6.08 -8.11 -4.68
CA ASP A 10 6.34 -6.69 -4.49
C ASP A 10 5.82 -6.17 -3.15
N TRP A 11 4.78 -6.81 -2.61
CA TRP A 11 4.12 -6.38 -1.37
C TRP A 11 5.07 -6.18 -0.18
N PRO A 12 6.03 -7.07 0.13
CA PRO A 12 6.95 -6.86 1.26
C PRO A 12 7.71 -5.53 1.16
N ARG A 13 8.10 -5.11 -0.04
CA ARG A 13 8.81 -3.84 -0.27
C ARG A 13 7.87 -2.64 -0.14
N VAL A 14 6.66 -2.75 -0.70
CA VAL A 14 5.62 -1.71 -0.58
C VAL A 14 5.23 -1.51 0.89
N LYS A 15 5.05 -2.61 1.63
CA LYS A 15 4.73 -2.63 3.05
C LYS A 15 5.75 -1.87 3.88
N ILE A 16 7.05 -2.13 3.69
CA ILE A 16 8.13 -1.40 4.38
C ILE A 16 8.04 0.10 4.10
N LYS A 17 7.77 0.49 2.84
CA LYS A 17 7.62 1.90 2.48
C LYS A 17 6.42 2.55 3.17
N LEU A 18 5.27 1.86 3.21
CA LEU A 18 4.09 2.34 3.94
C LEU A 18 4.39 2.53 5.43
N GLN A 19 5.07 1.59 6.08
CA GLN A 19 5.47 1.69 7.49
C GLN A 19 6.43 2.85 7.77
N ARG A 20 7.32 3.18 6.81
CA ARG A 20 8.19 4.36 6.94
C ARG A 20 7.43 5.68 6.84
N LYS A 21 6.41 5.74 5.99
CA LYS A 21 5.56 6.93 5.82
C LYS A 21 4.56 7.07 6.97
N TYR A 22 4.01 5.95 7.44
CA TYR A 22 3.02 5.86 8.50
C TYR A 22 3.58 4.93 9.58
N ASN A 23 4.32 5.52 10.50
CA ASN A 23 5.01 4.80 11.58
C ASN A 23 4.08 4.05 12.54
N HIS A 24 2.78 4.34 12.52
CA HIS A 24 1.77 3.65 13.32
C HIS A 24 1.20 2.38 12.67
N LEU A 25 1.44 2.14 11.38
CA LEU A 25 0.92 0.96 10.70
C LEU A 25 1.67 -0.31 11.09
N THR A 26 0.92 -1.31 11.52
CA THR A 26 1.47 -2.59 11.98
C THR A 26 1.48 -3.67 10.90
N ASP A 27 2.26 -4.71 11.13
CA ASP A 27 2.32 -5.87 10.22
C ASP A 27 0.98 -6.60 10.08
N GLN A 28 0.17 -6.59 11.14
CA GLN A 28 -1.15 -7.24 11.22
C GLN A 28 -2.19 -6.45 10.41
N GLU A 29 -2.11 -5.12 10.45
CA GLU A 29 -2.96 -4.25 9.66
C GLU A 29 -2.64 -4.34 8.16
N LEU A 30 -1.37 -4.55 7.82
CA LEU A 30 -0.85 -4.65 6.46
C LEU A 30 -0.82 -6.09 5.91
N GLN A 31 -1.74 -6.95 6.36
CA GLN A 31 -1.95 -8.24 5.72
C GLN A 31 -2.64 -8.06 4.36
N TYR A 32 -2.07 -8.66 3.33
CA TYR A 32 -2.52 -8.54 1.95
C TYR A 32 -2.11 -9.79 1.17
N ASN A 33 -3.01 -10.23 0.28
CA ASN A 33 -2.72 -11.18 -0.78
C ASN A 33 -3.14 -10.61 -2.13
N GLU A 34 -2.42 -10.98 -3.18
CA GLU A 34 -2.73 -10.65 -4.57
C GLU A 34 -4.21 -10.94 -4.92
N GLY A 35 -4.87 -9.97 -5.57
CA GLY A 35 -6.31 -10.01 -5.84
C GLY A 35 -7.19 -9.37 -4.76
N GLN A 36 -6.62 -8.93 -3.62
CA GLN A 36 -7.33 -8.24 -2.54
C GLN A 36 -7.07 -6.72 -2.52
N GLU A 37 -6.64 -6.12 -3.63
CA GLU A 37 -6.21 -4.71 -3.69
C GLU A 37 -7.32 -3.76 -3.25
N GLY A 38 -8.58 -4.04 -3.65
CA GLY A 38 -9.72 -3.23 -3.26
C GLY A 38 -9.91 -3.15 -1.74
N ALA A 39 -9.84 -4.29 -1.06
CA ALA A 39 -9.97 -4.36 0.40
C ALA A 39 -8.77 -3.72 1.12
N LEU A 40 -7.56 -3.88 0.58
CA LEU A 40 -6.37 -3.20 1.09
C LEU A 40 -6.52 -1.68 1.01
N ILE A 41 -7.02 -1.16 -0.12
CA ILE A 41 -7.19 0.28 -0.32
C ILE A 41 -8.18 0.86 0.70
N GLU A 42 -9.35 0.23 0.88
CA GLU A 42 -10.35 0.69 1.85
C GLU A 42 -9.80 0.67 3.27
N LYS A 43 -9.15 -0.44 3.66
CA LYS A 43 -8.52 -0.56 4.98
C LYS A 43 -7.45 0.51 5.21
N LEU A 44 -6.59 0.76 4.22
CA LEU A 44 -5.57 1.80 4.31
C LEU A 44 -6.17 3.20 4.39
N ALA A 45 -7.26 3.48 3.66
CA ALA A 45 -7.95 4.76 3.69
C ALA A 45 -8.44 5.09 5.10
N GLU A 46 -9.02 4.10 5.79
CA GLU A 46 -9.42 4.19 7.20
C GLU A 46 -8.21 4.39 8.13
N LEU A 47 -7.20 3.53 8.03
CA LEU A 47 -6.03 3.52 8.93
C LEU A 47 -5.17 4.79 8.85
N VAL A 48 -5.09 5.41 7.67
CA VAL A 48 -4.29 6.63 7.46
C VAL A 48 -5.14 7.89 7.40
N ASN A 49 -6.45 7.77 7.58
CA ASN A 49 -7.43 8.86 7.49
C ASN A 49 -7.25 9.70 6.20
N ARG A 50 -7.34 9.00 5.06
CA ARG A 50 -7.20 9.58 3.72
C ARG A 50 -8.24 8.98 2.79
N ASP A 51 -8.52 9.68 1.70
CA ASP A 51 -9.42 9.19 0.68
C ASP A 51 -8.78 8.06 -0.15
N ARG A 52 -9.66 7.28 -0.80
CA ARG A 52 -9.30 6.18 -1.68
C ARG A 52 -8.28 6.59 -2.75
N ASN A 53 -8.45 7.76 -3.39
CA ASN A 53 -7.57 8.19 -4.48
C ASN A 53 -6.16 8.46 -3.97
N TYR A 54 -6.03 9.06 -2.78
CA TYR A 54 -4.72 9.30 -2.16
C TYR A 54 -3.99 8.00 -1.80
N VAL A 55 -4.72 6.99 -1.33
CA VAL A 55 -4.16 5.66 -1.05
C VAL A 55 -3.69 4.99 -2.34
N VAL A 56 -4.53 4.97 -3.38
CA VAL A 56 -4.19 4.42 -4.70
C VAL A 56 -2.96 5.12 -5.29
N PHE A 57 -2.92 6.46 -5.21
CA PHE A 57 -1.76 7.24 -5.63
C PHE A 57 -0.50 6.83 -4.86
N THR A 58 -0.60 6.69 -3.54
CA THR A 58 0.54 6.29 -2.68
C THR A 58 1.04 4.89 -3.04
N LEU A 59 0.14 3.93 -3.25
CA LEU A 59 0.49 2.56 -3.66
C LEU A 59 1.16 2.53 -5.04
N LYS A 60 0.61 3.26 -6.03
CA LYS A 60 1.23 3.40 -7.35
C LYS A 60 2.63 4.01 -7.27
N LYS A 61 2.79 5.07 -6.47
CA LYS A 61 4.08 5.72 -6.26
C LYS A 61 5.09 4.79 -5.59
N ALA A 62 4.65 3.95 -4.65
CA ALA A 62 5.48 2.94 -4.01
C ALA A 62 5.98 1.89 -5.00
N LEU A 63 5.09 1.40 -5.87
CA LEU A 63 5.41 0.42 -6.91
C LEU A 63 6.39 0.97 -7.95
N VAL A 64 6.14 2.18 -8.45
CA VAL A 64 7.05 2.83 -9.43
C VAL A 64 8.45 3.04 -8.84
N ASN A 65 8.54 3.28 -7.53
CA ASN A 65 9.80 3.52 -6.83
C ASN A 65 10.26 2.30 -6.01
N ILE A 66 9.87 1.08 -6.39
CA ILE A 66 10.06 -0.11 -5.56
C ILE A 66 11.54 -0.40 -5.25
N ASP A 67 12.45 -0.03 -6.16
CA ASP A 67 13.88 -0.28 -6.04
C ASP A 67 14.67 0.85 -5.35
N ASN A 68 14.00 1.91 -4.88
CA ASN A 68 14.66 3.02 -4.18
C ASN A 68 13.85 3.48 -2.95
N ASN A 69 14.37 4.44 -2.18
CA ASN A 69 13.73 4.90 -0.95
C ASN A 69 12.70 6.04 -1.13
N ARG A 70 12.33 6.39 -2.37
CA ARG A 70 11.35 7.46 -2.63
C ARG A 70 9.94 6.92 -2.40
N LEU A 71 9.17 7.60 -1.55
CA LEU A 71 7.73 7.45 -1.36
C LEU A 71 7.12 8.81 -1.02
#